data_AF-A0A1C6G6Q5-F1
#
_entry.id   AF-A0A1C6G6Q5-F1
#
_cell.length_a   1.000
_cell.length_b   1.000
_cell.length_c   1.000
_cell.angle_alpha   90.00
_cell.angle_beta   90.00
_cell.angle_gamma   90.00
#
_symmetry.space_group_name_H-M   'P 1'
#
loop_
_entity.id
_entity.type
_entity.pdbx_description
1 polymer ?
#
loop_
_entity_poly.entity_id
_entity_poly.type
_entity_poly.pdbx_seq_one_letter_code
_entity_poly.pdbx_strand_id
1 'polypeptide(L)'
;MNKANTPPKISNVARRYLDTFSVILDTMIRCMAEVKITDSISCNFIKQMIPHHRAAIDMSLNILRYTTDIEVQNIALNIIAEQTKSIDDMVSIEVCCCAKTNSPIQLKPYTRIYNEITQKMFSEMKSSPQTNNVNYNFLCEMIPHHMGAVRMGENAMKYSICQELRPIISAIIRSQKEGIAKMQVLVRHYQST
;
A
#
# COMPACT_ATOMS: atom_id res chain seq x y z
N MET A 1 -19.87 13.92 -37.31
CA MET A 1 -20.60 13.95 -36.02
C MET A 1 -19.79 13.16 -35.00
N ASN A 2 -19.06 13.84 -34.12
CA ASN A 2 -18.29 13.20 -33.06
C ASN A 2 -19.27 12.74 -31.97
N LYS A 3 -19.35 11.43 -31.72
CA LYS A 3 -20.02 10.91 -30.53
C LYS A 3 -19.24 11.44 -29.32
N ALA A 4 -19.80 12.44 -28.64
CA ALA A 4 -19.32 12.84 -27.33
C ALA A 4 -19.34 11.59 -26.46
N ASN A 5 -18.16 11.16 -26.05
CA ASN A 5 -17.95 9.94 -25.28
C ASN A 5 -18.43 10.24 -23.84
N THR A 6 -19.73 10.13 -23.60
CA THR A 6 -20.29 10.27 -22.24
C THR A 6 -19.59 9.24 -21.36
N PRO A 7 -19.00 9.68 -20.22
CA PRO A 7 -18.29 8.76 -19.35
C PRO A 7 -19.21 7.60 -18.93
N PRO A 8 -18.67 6.36 -18.80
CA PRO A 8 -19.46 5.21 -18.44
C PRO A 8 -20.30 5.48 -17.19
N LYS A 9 -21.59 5.14 -17.23
CA LYS A 9 -22.46 5.29 -16.07
C LYS A 9 -22.02 4.31 -14.98
N ILE A 10 -21.52 4.84 -13.87
CA ILE A 10 -21.15 4.06 -12.68
C ILE A 10 -22.42 3.64 -11.91
N SER A 11 -22.51 2.36 -11.59
CA SER A 11 -23.58 1.75 -10.80
C SER A 11 -23.52 2.22 -9.34
N ASN A 12 -24.64 2.14 -8.62
CA ASN A 12 -24.67 2.50 -7.20
C ASN A 12 -23.77 1.59 -6.35
N VAL A 13 -23.58 0.33 -6.76
CA VAL A 13 -22.69 -0.61 -6.07
C VAL A 13 -21.24 -0.20 -6.25
N ALA A 14 -20.81 0.04 -7.49
CA ALA A 14 -19.45 0.50 -7.78
C ALA A 14 -19.16 1.87 -7.15
N ARG A 15 -20.14 2.77 -7.12
CA ARG A 15 -20.01 4.06 -6.44
C ARG A 15 -19.74 3.89 -4.94
N ARG A 16 -20.50 3.04 -4.23
CA ARG A 16 -20.27 2.78 -2.80
C ARG A 16 -18.89 2.17 -2.51
N TYR A 17 -18.41 1.28 -3.38
CA TYR A 17 -17.05 0.74 -3.29
C TYR A 17 -16.01 1.87 -3.43
N LEU A 18 -16.12 2.68 -4.47
CA LEU A 18 -15.19 3.77 -4.80
C LEU A 18 -15.20 4.88 -3.74
N ASP A 19 -16.37 5.24 -3.20
CA ASP A 19 -16.50 6.23 -2.13
C ASP A 19 -15.76 5.74 -0.86
N THR A 20 -15.89 4.45 -0.53
CA THR A 20 -15.18 3.83 0.60
C THR A 20 -13.67 3.81 0.34
N PHE A 21 -13.24 3.45 -0.87
CA PHE A 21 -11.83 3.49 -1.26
C PHE A 21 -11.24 4.90 -1.13
N SER A 22 -11.96 5.94 -1.56
CA SER A 22 -11.50 7.34 -1.43
C SER A 22 -11.23 7.72 0.03
N VAL A 23 -12.13 7.35 0.94
CA VAL A 23 -11.97 7.61 2.38
C VAL A 23 -10.76 6.88 2.95
N ILE A 24 -10.54 5.61 2.55
CA ILE A 24 -9.38 4.82 2.98
C ILE A 24 -8.09 5.47 2.47
N LEU A 25 -8.05 5.86 1.20
CA LEU A 25 -6.89 6.50 0.58
C LEU A 25 -6.55 7.84 1.26
N ASP A 26 -7.53 8.70 1.49
CA ASP A 26 -7.32 9.98 2.15
C ASP A 26 -6.85 9.80 3.60
N THR A 27 -7.38 8.80 4.30
CA THR A 27 -6.94 8.44 5.65
C THR A 27 -5.49 7.96 5.65
N MET A 28 -5.11 7.08 4.72
CA MET A 28 -3.73 6.62 4.57
C MET A 28 -2.78 7.79 4.33
N ILE A 29 -3.10 8.66 3.37
CA ILE A 29 -2.28 9.82 3.01
C ILE A 29 -2.05 10.71 4.23
N ARG A 30 -3.14 11.05 4.94
CA ARG A 30 -3.06 11.89 6.13
C ARG A 30 -2.22 11.23 7.22
N CYS A 31 -2.50 9.97 7.57
CA CYS A 31 -1.77 9.28 8.64
C CYS A 31 -0.29 9.10 8.32
N MET A 32 0.08 8.83 7.05
CA MET A 32 1.49 8.75 6.64
C MET A 32 2.19 10.11 6.64
N ALA A 33 1.49 11.20 6.29
CA ALA A 33 2.03 12.56 6.27
C ALA A 33 2.20 13.16 7.68
N GLU A 34 1.33 12.78 8.62
CA GLU A 34 1.35 13.26 10.01
C GLU A 34 2.40 12.55 10.88
N VAL A 35 3.08 11.52 10.38
CA VAL A 35 4.14 10.83 11.13
C VAL A 35 5.26 11.82 11.48
N LYS A 36 5.48 12.03 12.79
CA LYS A 36 6.60 12.81 13.29
C LYS A 36 7.93 12.12 12.94
N ILE A 37 8.69 12.75 12.05
CA ILE A 37 10.04 12.29 11.69
C ILE A 37 10.99 12.44 12.88
N THR A 38 11.72 11.37 13.16
CA THR A 38 12.76 11.27 14.17
C THR A 38 14.13 11.15 13.51
N ASP A 39 15.19 11.11 14.31
CA ASP A 39 16.55 10.80 13.86
C ASP A 39 16.80 9.30 13.64
N SER A 40 15.80 8.45 13.80
CA SER A 40 15.88 7.01 13.55
C SER A 40 15.17 6.62 12.26
N ILE A 41 15.92 6.14 11.27
CA ILE A 41 15.34 5.59 10.03
C ILE A 41 14.43 4.40 10.35
N SER A 42 14.84 3.54 11.30
CA SER A 42 14.05 2.38 11.73
C SER A 42 12.71 2.81 12.31
N CYS A 43 12.71 3.81 13.20
CA CYS A 43 11.49 4.36 13.80
C CYS A 43 10.58 4.98 12.74
N ASN A 44 11.15 5.76 11.84
CA ASN A 44 10.41 6.44 10.78
C ASN A 44 9.73 5.41 9.86
N PHE A 45 10.48 4.38 9.43
CA PHE A 45 9.93 3.29 8.61
C PHE A 45 8.74 2.61 9.30
N ILE A 46 8.90 2.17 10.56
CA ILE A 46 7.83 1.48 11.31
C ILE A 46 6.59 2.36 11.40
N LYS A 47 6.74 3.61 11.83
CA LYS A 47 5.63 4.55 12.01
C LYS A 47 4.93 4.92 10.71
N GLN A 48 5.63 4.84 9.58
CA GLN A 48 5.07 5.10 8.24
C GLN A 48 4.44 3.85 7.62
N MET A 49 5.01 2.67 7.86
CA MET A 49 4.52 1.41 7.28
C MET A 49 3.27 0.89 8.00
N ILE A 50 3.09 1.16 9.30
CA ILE A 50 1.88 0.79 10.03
C ILE A 50 0.60 1.40 9.41
N PRO A 51 0.48 2.73 9.22
CA PRO A 51 -0.71 3.30 8.58
C PRO A 51 -0.83 2.90 7.10
N HIS A 52 0.28 2.69 6.40
CA HIS A 52 0.27 2.11 5.04
C HIS A 52 -0.39 0.72 5.02
N HIS A 53 -0.02 -0.15 5.96
CA HIS A 53 -0.56 -1.51 6.04
C HIS A 53 -2.02 -1.54 6.47
N ARG A 54 -2.41 -0.69 7.42
CA ARG A 54 -3.82 -0.54 7.82
C ARG A 54 -4.72 -0.20 6.63
N ALA A 55 -4.26 0.68 5.74
CA ALA A 55 -5.01 1.00 4.53
C ALA A 55 -5.21 -0.20 3.59
N ALA A 56 -4.21 -1.08 3.44
CA ALA A 56 -4.35 -2.28 2.62
C ALA A 56 -5.34 -3.29 3.24
N ILE A 57 -5.37 -3.40 4.56
CA ILE A 57 -6.37 -4.20 5.30
C ILE A 57 -7.76 -3.63 5.04
N ASP A 58 -7.95 -2.31 5.19
CA ASP A 58 -9.24 -1.65 4.98
C ASP A 58 -9.72 -1.76 3.53
N MET A 59 -8.83 -1.63 2.54
CA MET A 59 -9.13 -1.84 1.13
C MET A 59 -9.58 -3.29 0.86
N SER A 60 -8.91 -4.24 1.52
CA SER A 60 -9.21 -5.67 1.38
C SER A 60 -10.57 -6.01 2.03
N LEU A 61 -10.87 -5.45 3.20
CA LEU A 61 -12.20 -5.54 3.81
C LEU A 61 -13.28 -4.87 2.95
N ASN A 62 -12.96 -3.78 2.25
CA ASN A 62 -13.89 -3.11 1.35
C ASN A 62 -14.29 -4.02 0.17
N ILE A 63 -13.32 -4.63 -0.54
CA ILE A 63 -13.63 -5.49 -1.70
C ILE A 63 -14.39 -6.76 -1.32
N LEU A 64 -14.12 -7.33 -0.14
CA LEU A 64 -14.79 -8.53 0.38
C LEU A 64 -16.31 -8.35 0.58
N ARG A 65 -16.82 -7.11 0.61
CA ARG A 65 -18.25 -6.81 0.68
C ARG A 65 -18.98 -6.98 -0.66
N TYR A 66 -18.24 -7.04 -1.77
CA TYR A 66 -18.80 -6.96 -3.12
C TYR A 66 -18.35 -8.10 -4.03
N THR A 67 -17.15 -8.64 -3.82
CA THR A 67 -16.59 -9.65 -4.71
C THR A 67 -17.25 -11.01 -4.52
N THR A 68 -17.51 -11.69 -5.63
CA THR A 68 -17.77 -13.13 -5.69
C THR A 68 -16.68 -13.86 -6.49
N ASP A 69 -15.60 -13.15 -6.84
CA ASP A 69 -14.44 -13.74 -7.52
C ASP A 69 -13.52 -14.36 -6.45
N ILE A 70 -13.36 -15.68 -6.53
CA ILE A 70 -12.61 -16.46 -5.55
C ILE A 70 -11.12 -16.07 -5.51
N GLU A 71 -10.52 -15.73 -6.65
CA GLU A 71 -9.12 -15.33 -6.70
C GLU A 71 -8.91 -13.96 -6.03
N VAL A 72 -9.82 -13.01 -6.29
CA VAL A 72 -9.80 -11.69 -5.64
C VAL A 72 -10.07 -11.81 -4.14
N GLN A 73 -11.03 -12.65 -3.75
CA GLN A 73 -11.30 -12.96 -2.34
C GLN A 73 -10.05 -13.50 -1.64
N ASN A 74 -9.38 -14.49 -2.25
CA ASN A 74 -8.18 -15.10 -1.69
C ASN A 74 -7.03 -14.09 -1.57
N ILE A 75 -6.85 -13.21 -2.56
CA ILE A 75 -5.85 -12.13 -2.48
C ILE A 75 -6.16 -11.20 -1.30
N ALA A 76 -7.42 -10.73 -1.17
CA ALA A 76 -7.82 -9.84 -0.09
C ALA A 76 -7.62 -10.47 1.31
N LEU A 77 -8.02 -11.73 1.49
CA LEU A 77 -7.83 -12.46 2.75
C LEU A 77 -6.34 -12.65 3.09
N ASN A 78 -5.51 -12.96 2.10
CA ASN A 78 -4.06 -13.09 2.30
C ASN A 78 -3.43 -11.75 2.68
N ILE A 79 -3.82 -10.64 2.04
CA ILE A 79 -3.35 -9.29 2.41
C ILE A 79 -3.71 -8.98 3.86
N ILE A 80 -4.95 -9.27 4.28
CA ILE A 80 -5.38 -9.06 5.68
C ILE A 80 -4.48 -9.85 6.63
N ALA A 81 -4.27 -11.14 6.38
CA ALA A 81 -3.48 -12.00 7.26
C ALA A 81 -2.01 -11.54 7.34
N GLU A 82 -1.36 -11.33 6.19
CA GLU A 82 0.06 -10.97 6.12
C GLU A 82 0.33 -9.58 6.68
N GLN A 83 -0.52 -8.59 6.36
CA GLN A 83 -0.29 -7.21 6.81
C GLN A 83 -0.68 -7.01 8.27
N THR A 84 -1.65 -7.76 8.80
CA THR A 84 -1.91 -7.79 10.26
C THR A 84 -0.69 -8.34 10.98
N LYS A 85 -0.15 -9.48 10.55
CA LYS A 85 1.06 -10.04 11.13
C LYS A 85 2.25 -9.08 11.05
N SER A 86 2.45 -8.42 9.89
CA SER A 86 3.53 -7.45 9.70
C SER A 86 3.41 -6.25 10.65
N ILE A 87 2.18 -5.76 10.90
CA ILE A 87 1.94 -4.71 11.90
C ILE A 87 2.34 -5.20 13.29
N ASP A 88 1.92 -6.40 13.70
CA ASP A 88 2.26 -6.96 15.02
C ASP A 88 3.78 -7.11 15.19
N ASP A 89 4.46 -7.64 14.16
CA ASP A 89 5.90 -7.80 14.14
C ASP A 89 6.61 -6.43 14.28
N MET A 90 6.16 -5.40 13.55
CA MET A 90 6.72 -4.05 13.65
C MET A 90 6.46 -3.37 14.99
N VAL A 91 5.25 -3.51 15.55
CA VAL A 91 4.89 -2.97 16.87
C VAL A 91 5.75 -3.60 17.96
N SER A 92 6.01 -4.90 17.88
CA SER A 92 6.80 -5.63 18.87
C SER A 92 8.24 -5.12 19.01
N ILE A 93 8.80 -4.55 17.94
CA ILE A 93 10.18 -4.04 17.90
C ILE A 93 10.28 -2.51 17.89
N GLU A 94 9.15 -1.79 17.88
CA GLU A 94 9.16 -0.33 17.67
C GLU A 94 10.02 0.38 18.71
N VAL A 95 9.84 0.07 19.99
CA VAL A 95 10.56 0.73 21.09
C VAL A 95 12.07 0.56 20.96
N CYS A 96 12.55 -0.66 20.74
CA CYS A 96 13.99 -0.92 20.64
C CYS A 96 14.58 -0.33 19.35
N CYS A 97 13.87 -0.45 18.22
CA CYS A 97 14.36 0.06 16.95
C CYS A 97 14.34 1.59 16.88
N CYS A 98 13.44 2.26 17.61
CA CYS A 98 13.42 3.71 17.72
C CYS A 98 14.62 4.28 18.50
N ALA A 99 15.29 3.48 19.32
CA ALA A 99 16.51 3.91 20.03
C ALA A 99 17.73 4.00 19.11
N LYS A 100 17.72 3.33 17.94
CA LYS A 100 18.82 3.40 16.97
C LYS A 100 18.70 4.66 16.13
N THR A 101 19.62 5.61 16.36
CA THR A 101 19.68 6.87 15.62
C THR A 101 20.56 6.76 14.38
N ASN A 102 20.38 7.71 13.46
CA ASN A 102 21.10 7.86 12.22
C ASN A 102 21.62 9.30 12.09
N SER A 103 22.76 9.48 11.40
CA SER A 103 23.30 10.82 11.21
C SER A 103 22.44 11.64 10.23
N PRO A 104 22.48 12.97 10.31
CA PRO A 104 21.80 13.84 9.34
C PRO A 104 22.17 13.56 7.87
N ILE A 105 23.41 13.09 7.63
CA ILE A 105 23.92 12.70 6.31
C ILE A 105 23.15 11.49 5.75
N GLN A 106 22.69 10.57 6.61
CA GLN A 106 21.87 9.43 6.22
C GLN A 106 20.37 9.79 6.15
N LEU A 107 19.89 10.60 7.09
CA LEU A 107 18.47 10.96 7.18
C LEU A 107 18.00 11.79 5.98
N LYS A 108 18.78 12.78 5.53
CA LYS A 108 18.41 13.63 4.38
C LYS A 108 18.10 12.83 3.11
N PRO A 109 19.01 11.97 2.60
CA PRO A 109 18.72 11.19 1.39
C PRO A 109 17.62 10.14 1.64
N TYR A 110 17.54 9.52 2.83
CA TYR A 110 16.44 8.60 3.16
C TYR A 110 15.08 9.29 3.00
N THR A 111 14.91 10.44 3.66
CA THR A 111 13.65 11.19 3.67
C THR A 111 13.30 11.72 2.28
N ARG A 112 14.28 12.17 1.50
CA ARG A 112 14.06 12.61 0.12
C ARG A 112 13.46 11.48 -0.73
N ILE A 113 14.11 10.31 -0.74
CA ILE A 113 13.64 9.16 -1.53
C ILE A 113 12.30 8.66 -1.02
N TYR A 114 12.08 8.65 0.31
CA TYR A 114 10.78 8.33 0.89
C TYR A 114 9.67 9.23 0.32
N ASN A 115 9.89 10.55 0.30
CA ASN A 115 8.91 11.50 -0.24
C ASN A 115 8.60 11.26 -1.71
N GLU A 116 9.62 10.99 -2.54
CA GLU A 116 9.45 10.66 -3.96
C GLU A 116 8.62 9.37 -4.13
N ILE A 117 8.88 8.35 -3.30
CA ILE A 117 8.13 7.09 -3.31
C ILE A 117 6.66 7.31 -2.94
N THR A 118 6.38 8.00 -1.84
CA THR A 118 5.01 8.21 -1.37
C THR A 118 4.22 9.10 -2.30
N GLN A 119 4.83 10.16 -2.85
CA GLN A 119 4.18 11.01 -3.85
C GLN A 119 3.76 10.20 -5.08
N LYS A 120 4.65 9.35 -5.59
CA LYS A 120 4.34 8.47 -6.73
C LYS A 120 3.22 7.48 -6.41
N MET A 121 3.31 6.78 -5.27
CA MET A 121 2.29 5.84 -4.82
C MET A 121 0.91 6.50 -4.70
N PHE A 122 0.82 7.65 -4.02
CA PHE A 122 -0.45 8.37 -3.85
C PHE A 122 -1.02 8.83 -5.18
N SER A 123 -0.18 9.34 -6.08
CA SER A 123 -0.61 9.76 -7.42
C SER A 123 -1.15 8.58 -8.23
N GLU A 124 -0.42 7.46 -8.25
CA GLU A 124 -0.81 6.26 -9.00
C GLU A 124 -2.13 5.68 -8.47
N MET A 125 -2.30 5.57 -7.14
CA MET A 125 -3.55 5.12 -6.51
C MET A 125 -4.73 6.07 -6.81
N LYS A 126 -4.52 7.39 -6.78
CA LYS A 126 -5.56 8.37 -7.14
C LYS A 126 -5.97 8.26 -8.61
N SER A 127 -5.05 7.83 -9.46
CA SER A 127 -5.29 7.66 -10.90
C SER A 127 -5.84 6.28 -11.28
N SER A 128 -6.09 5.38 -10.32
CA SER A 128 -6.59 4.04 -10.59
C SER A 128 -7.96 4.09 -11.30
N PRO A 129 -8.26 3.11 -12.18
CA PRO A 129 -9.50 3.08 -12.94
C PRO A 129 -10.74 3.09 -12.05
N GLN A 130 -11.74 3.86 -12.46
CA GLN A 130 -13.05 3.88 -11.83
C GLN A 130 -14.07 3.25 -12.79
N THR A 131 -14.28 1.94 -12.67
CA THR A 131 -15.18 1.17 -13.54
C THR A 131 -16.30 0.51 -12.74
N ASN A 132 -17.27 -0.11 -13.43
CA ASN A 132 -18.26 -0.98 -12.79
C ASN A 132 -17.71 -2.34 -12.34
N ASN A 133 -16.48 -2.68 -12.72
CA ASN A 133 -15.80 -3.89 -12.27
C ASN A 133 -14.94 -3.55 -11.04
N VAL A 134 -15.53 -3.72 -9.86
CA VAL A 134 -14.84 -3.40 -8.59
C VAL A 134 -13.66 -4.33 -8.29
N ASN A 135 -13.66 -5.55 -8.81
CA ASN A 135 -12.53 -6.47 -8.72
C ASN A 135 -11.32 -5.92 -9.49
N TYR A 136 -11.56 -5.46 -10.73
CA TYR A 136 -10.53 -4.81 -11.53
C TYR A 136 -10.02 -3.54 -10.87
N ASN A 137 -10.91 -2.70 -10.35
CA ASN A 137 -10.52 -1.48 -9.63
C ASN A 137 -9.62 -1.81 -8.43
N PHE A 138 -10.02 -2.75 -7.55
CA PHE A 138 -9.24 -3.19 -6.40
C PHE A 138 -7.81 -3.60 -6.76
N LEU A 139 -7.65 -4.44 -7.79
CA LEU A 139 -6.33 -4.89 -8.24
C LEU A 139 -5.48 -3.72 -8.74
N CYS A 140 -6.06 -2.81 -9.51
CA CYS A 140 -5.37 -1.62 -10.02
C CYS A 140 -5.05 -0.58 -8.92
N GLU A 141 -5.79 -0.57 -7.81
CA GLU A 141 -5.51 0.27 -6.63
C GLU A 141 -4.41 -0.36 -5.75
N MET A 142 -4.44 -1.68 -5.58
CA MET A 142 -3.53 -2.40 -4.68
C MET A 142 -2.13 -2.59 -5.27
N ILE A 143 -1.97 -2.67 -6.59
CA ILE A 143 -0.66 -2.76 -7.25
C ILE A 143 0.25 -1.56 -6.90
N PRO A 144 -0.13 -0.29 -7.13
CA PRO A 144 0.73 0.84 -6.76
C PRO A 144 0.93 0.97 -5.24
N HIS A 145 -0.07 0.59 -4.43
CA HIS A 145 0.08 0.49 -2.96
C HIS A 145 1.22 -0.46 -2.58
N HIS A 146 1.22 -1.67 -3.15
CA HIS A 146 2.25 -2.68 -2.91
C HIS A 146 3.62 -2.25 -3.43
N MET A 147 3.67 -1.64 -4.61
CA MET A 147 4.92 -1.09 -5.17
C MET A 147 5.51 -0.01 -4.25
N GLY A 148 4.67 0.78 -3.59
CA GLY A 148 5.09 1.73 -2.56
C GLY A 148 5.79 1.05 -1.40
N ALA A 149 5.20 0.00 -0.82
CA ALA A 149 5.80 -0.76 0.28
C ALA A 149 7.16 -1.38 -0.10
N VAL A 150 7.26 -1.98 -1.29
CA VAL A 150 8.52 -2.54 -1.80
C VAL A 150 9.60 -1.46 -1.87
N ARG A 151 9.30 -0.33 -2.49
CA ARG A 151 10.26 0.78 -2.65
C ARG A 151 10.66 1.38 -1.30
N MET A 152 9.72 1.52 -0.35
CA MET A 152 10.00 1.98 1.01
C MET A 152 10.97 1.02 1.72
N GLY A 153 10.72 -0.29 1.63
CA GLY A 153 11.60 -1.30 2.20
C GLY A 153 13.00 -1.29 1.57
N GLU A 154 13.08 -1.23 0.24
CA GLU A 154 14.34 -1.13 -0.49
C GLU A 154 15.10 0.17 -0.16
N ASN A 155 14.41 1.28 0.08
CA ASN A 155 15.04 2.52 0.55
C ASN A 155 15.64 2.37 1.95
N ALA A 156 14.88 1.81 2.90
CA ALA A 156 15.35 1.61 4.28
C ALA A 156 16.56 0.66 4.36
N MET A 157 16.58 -0.41 3.55
CA MET A 157 17.65 -1.42 3.54
C MET A 157 19.02 -0.89 3.06
N LYS A 158 19.07 0.31 2.47
CA LYS A 158 20.33 0.99 2.07
C LYS A 158 21.11 1.57 3.25
N TYR A 159 20.47 1.71 4.42
CA TYR A 159 21.04 2.40 5.58
C TYR A 159 21.31 1.44 6.74
N SER A 160 22.06 1.92 7.73
CA SER A 160 22.21 1.22 9.01
C SER A 160 20.92 1.35 9.81
N ILE A 161 20.09 0.31 9.77
CA ILE A 161 18.82 0.20 10.51
C ILE A 161 18.92 -0.86 11.62
N CYS A 162 17.92 -0.90 12.49
CA CYS A 162 17.76 -1.87 13.56
C CYS A 162 17.86 -3.31 13.01
N GLN A 163 18.57 -4.20 13.71
CA GLN A 163 18.85 -5.54 13.18
C GLN A 163 17.56 -6.38 13.09
N GLU A 164 16.69 -6.22 14.08
CA GLU A 164 15.38 -6.86 14.23
C GLU A 164 14.41 -6.42 13.13
N LEU A 165 14.57 -5.20 12.59
CA LEU A 165 13.71 -4.69 11.52
C LEU A 165 14.05 -5.27 10.14
N ARG A 166 15.32 -5.65 9.90
CA ARG A 166 15.77 -6.19 8.59
C ARG A 166 14.95 -7.41 8.11
N PRO A 167 14.75 -8.47 8.92
CA PRO A 167 13.96 -9.62 8.47
C PRO A 167 12.50 -9.26 8.17
N ILE A 168 11.90 -8.33 8.90
CA ILE A 168 10.54 -7.85 8.64
C ILE A 168 10.49 -7.13 7.29
N ILE A 169 11.43 -6.23 7.01
CA ILE A 169 11.48 -5.54 5.71
C ILE A 169 11.70 -6.54 4.57
N SER A 170 12.57 -7.54 4.74
CA SER A 170 12.77 -8.59 3.74
C SER A 170 11.49 -9.40 3.50
N ALA A 171 10.72 -9.71 4.54
CA ALA A 171 9.44 -10.39 4.43
C ALA A 171 8.42 -9.53 3.66
N ILE A 172 8.29 -8.24 4.00
CA ILE A 172 7.43 -7.28 3.29
C ILE A 172 7.79 -7.21 1.81
N ILE A 173 9.08 -6.98 1.47
CA ILE A 173 9.51 -6.87 0.06
C ILE A 173 9.14 -8.13 -0.72
N ARG A 174 9.38 -9.31 -0.13
CA ARG A 174 9.10 -10.58 -0.79
C ARG A 174 7.60 -10.79 -1.01
N SER A 175 6.78 -10.70 0.03
CA SER A 175 5.35 -10.96 -0.09
C SER A 175 4.66 -9.94 -0.99
N GLN A 176 5.04 -8.65 -0.90
CA GLN A 176 4.48 -7.60 -1.74
C GLN A 176 4.83 -7.81 -3.23
N LYS A 177 6.06 -8.27 -3.55
CA LYS A 177 6.45 -8.63 -4.93
C LYS A 177 5.65 -9.83 -5.46
N GLU A 178 5.45 -10.87 -4.63
CA GLU A 178 4.60 -12.01 -4.98
C GLU A 178 3.14 -11.58 -5.22
N GLY A 179 2.60 -10.71 -4.36
CA GLY A 179 1.26 -10.13 -4.48
C GLY A 179 1.09 -9.33 -5.77
N ILE A 180 2.06 -8.46 -6.10
CA ILE A 180 2.05 -7.69 -7.36
C ILE A 180 2.00 -8.63 -8.57
N ALA A 181 2.81 -9.68 -8.60
CA ALA A 181 2.83 -10.63 -9.71
C ALA A 181 1.47 -11.31 -9.90
N LYS A 182 0.84 -11.77 -8.80
CA LYS A 182 -0.50 -12.38 -8.82
C LYS A 182 -1.55 -11.40 -9.34
N MET A 183 -1.59 -10.18 -8.79
CA MET A 183 -2.57 -9.17 -9.21
C MET A 183 -2.40 -8.76 -10.67
N GLN A 184 -1.16 -8.64 -11.17
CA GLN A 184 -0.91 -8.31 -12.58
C GLN A 184 -1.42 -9.38 -13.55
N VAL A 185 -1.39 -10.67 -13.16
CA VAL A 185 -2.00 -11.74 -13.95
C VAL A 185 -3.51 -11.53 -14.07
N LEU A 186 -4.19 -11.27 -12.95
CA LEU A 186 -5.64 -11.05 -12.93
C LEU A 186 -6.05 -9.77 -13.67
N VAL A 187 -5.28 -8.68 -13.54
CA VAL A 187 -5.52 -7.44 -14.30
C VAL A 187 -5.54 -7.70 -15.80
N ARG A 188 -4.60 -8.49 -16.33
CA ARG A 188 -4.58 -8.85 -17.75
C ARG A 188 -5.81 -9.67 -18.16
N HIS A 189 -6.26 -10.57 -17.29
CA HIS A 189 -7.49 -11.33 -17.53
C HIS A 189 -8.70 -10.41 -17.67
N TYR A 190 -8.89 -9.48 -16.72
CA TYR A 190 -9.97 -8.50 -16.76
C TYR A 190 -9.94 -7.52 -17.93
N GLN A 191 -8.77 -7.26 -18.50
CA GLN A 191 -8.62 -6.42 -19.70
C GLN A 191 -8.92 -7.16 -21.01
N SER A 192 -8.88 -8.50 -20.98
CA SER A 192 -9.13 -9.35 -22.15
C SER A 192 -10.59 -9.79 -22.31
N THR A 193 -11.41 -9.50 -21.30
CA THR A 193 -12.85 -9.83 -21.21
C THR A 193 -13.70 -8.59 -21.35
#